data_AF-A0A5B1CDB9-F1
#
_entry.id   AF-A0A5B1CDB9-F1
#
_cell.length_a   1.000
_cell.length_b   1.000
_cell.length_c   1.000
_cell.angle_alpha   90.00
_cell.angle_beta   90.00
_cell.angle_gamma   90.00
#
_symmetry.space_group_name_H-M   'P 1'
#
loop_
_entity.id
_entity.type
_entity.pdbx_description
1 polymer ?
#
loop_
_entity_poly.entity_id
_entity_poly.type
_entity_poly.pdbx_seq_one_letter_code
_entity_poly.pdbx_strand_id
1 'polypeptide(L)'
;MNTDPYSPSSTTEERAVPVASRNLSEMYSWGATGCLVICALILMFGDIGFDKPGRFGLDFDHAILLIAISLLALLSGLIAVYIARSLLSGLALLASAFLVILGIMAS
;
A
#
# COMPACT_ATOMS: atom_id res chain seq x y z
N MET A 1 -2.28 -22.97 57.42
CA MET A 1 -2.33 -23.78 56.17
C MET A 1 -2.87 -22.84 55.11
N ASN A 2 -1.96 -22.25 54.34
CA ASN A 2 -2.25 -21.17 53.41
C ASN A 2 -2.28 -21.76 52.00
N THR A 3 -3.44 -21.75 51.35
CA THR A 3 -3.59 -22.15 49.95
C THR A 3 -4.63 -21.26 49.30
N ASP A 4 -4.25 -20.01 49.05
CA ASP A 4 -4.89 -19.22 47.98
C ASP A 4 -4.36 -19.74 46.64
N PRO A 5 -5.20 -20.26 45.74
CA PRO A 5 -4.80 -20.38 44.34
C PRO A 5 -5.01 -19.02 43.67
N TYR A 6 -3.96 -18.20 43.66
CA TYR A 6 -3.84 -17.13 42.68
C TYR A 6 -3.75 -17.78 41.30
N SER A 7 -4.85 -17.77 40.55
CA SER A 7 -4.89 -18.18 39.15
C SER A 7 -4.82 -16.92 38.29
N PRO A 8 -3.64 -16.49 37.82
CA PRO A 8 -3.57 -15.44 36.82
C PRO A 8 -4.10 -16.04 35.52
N SER A 9 -5.39 -15.80 35.23
CA SER A 9 -5.95 -15.98 33.89
C SER A 9 -5.41 -14.88 32.97
N SER A 10 -4.10 -14.89 32.74
CA SER A 10 -3.47 -14.21 31.62
C SER A 10 -3.63 -15.08 30.38
N THR A 11 -4.88 -15.37 30.01
CA THR A 11 -5.17 -15.70 28.61
C THR A 11 -5.07 -14.38 27.89
N THR A 12 -3.84 -14.07 27.46
CA THR A 12 -3.58 -13.24 26.29
C THR A 12 -4.50 -13.80 25.22
N GLU A 13 -5.68 -13.20 25.07
CA GLU A 13 -6.48 -13.34 23.85
C GLU A 13 -5.59 -12.77 22.75
N GLU A 14 -4.71 -13.62 22.23
CA GLU A 14 -4.18 -13.50 20.90
C GLU A 14 -5.43 -13.46 20.02
N ARG A 15 -5.92 -12.24 19.78
CA ARG A 15 -7.13 -11.95 19.01
C ARG A 15 -6.83 -12.42 17.59
N ALA A 16 -7.01 -13.72 17.38
CA ALA A 16 -6.73 -14.40 16.15
C ALA A 16 -7.60 -13.70 15.09
N VAL A 17 -6.95 -12.92 14.23
CA VAL A 17 -7.62 -12.22 13.15
C VAL A 17 -8.30 -13.30 12.30
N PRO A 18 -9.64 -13.27 12.13
CA PRO A 18 -10.33 -14.34 11.44
C PRO A 18 -9.75 -14.52 10.03
N VAL A 19 -9.57 -15.77 9.60
CA VAL A 19 -8.92 -16.11 8.32
C VAL A 19 -9.57 -15.37 7.15
N ALA A 20 -10.89 -15.19 7.20
CA ALA A 20 -11.64 -14.42 6.21
C ALA A 20 -11.22 -12.93 6.14
N SER A 21 -10.99 -12.26 7.27
CA SER A 21 -10.56 -10.86 7.26
C SER A 21 -9.10 -10.70 6.86
N ARG A 22 -8.26 -11.71 7.13
CA ARG A 22 -6.89 -11.78 6.58
C ARG A 22 -6.89 -11.87 5.06
N ASN A 23 -7.66 -12.80 4.48
CA ASN A 23 -7.73 -12.96 3.03
C ASN A 23 -8.23 -11.69 2.33
N LEU A 24 -9.26 -11.04 2.89
CA LEU A 24 -9.75 -9.75 2.39
C LEU A 24 -8.66 -8.68 2.46
N SER A 25 -7.98 -8.54 3.60
CA SER A 25 -6.88 -7.58 3.74
C SER A 25 -5.72 -7.85 2.78
N GLU A 26 -5.39 -9.11 2.50
CA GLU A 26 -4.36 -9.41 1.51
C GLU A 26 -4.80 -8.99 0.10
N MET A 27 -6.06 -9.27 -0.28
CA MET A 27 -6.60 -8.79 -1.55
C MET A 27 -6.54 -7.26 -1.68
N TYR A 28 -6.88 -6.52 -0.62
CA TYR A 28 -6.75 -5.06 -0.62
C TYR A 28 -5.30 -4.59 -0.74
N SER A 29 -4.36 -5.25 -0.06
CA SER A 29 -2.94 -4.92 -0.18
C SER A 29 -2.42 -5.14 -1.59
N TRP A 30 -2.77 -6.26 -2.23
CA TRP A 30 -2.38 -6.54 -3.61
C TRP A 30 -3.03 -5.57 -4.60
N GLY A 31 -4.30 -5.18 -4.36
CA GLY A 31 -4.97 -4.13 -5.13
C GLY A 31 -4.27 -2.78 -5.03
N ALA A 32 -3.85 -2.39 -3.82
CA ALA A 32 -3.06 -1.18 -3.59
C ALA A 32 -1.71 -1.22 -4.31
N THR A 33 -0.98 -2.33 -4.20
CA THR A 33 0.29 -2.55 -4.93
C THR A 33 0.10 -2.43 -6.44
N GLY A 34 -0.96 -3.04 -7.00
CA GLY A 34 -1.28 -2.94 -8.42
C GLY A 34 -1.55 -1.51 -8.86
N CYS A 35 -2.31 -0.75 -8.07
CA CYS A 35 -2.57 0.67 -8.33
C CYS A 35 -1.29 1.50 -8.35
N LEU A 36 -0.39 1.29 -7.38
CA LEU A 36 0.90 1.98 -7.30
C LEU A 36 1.80 1.68 -8.48
N VAL A 37 1.88 0.41 -8.90
CA VAL A 37 2.65 0.02 -10.08
C VAL A 37 2.10 0.70 -11.34
N ILE A 38 0.78 0.74 -11.52
CA ILE A 38 0.17 1.43 -12.66
C ILE A 38 0.48 2.92 -12.63
N CYS A 39 0.37 3.58 -11.47
CA CYS A 39 0.70 5.00 -11.33
C CYS A 39 2.19 5.25 -11.64
N ALA A 40 3.09 4.40 -11.14
CA ALA A 40 4.52 4.50 -11.41
C ALA A 40 4.83 4.34 -12.91
N LEU A 41 4.18 3.39 -13.59
CA LEU A 41 4.31 3.20 -15.03
C LEU A 41 3.81 4.43 -15.81
N ILE A 42 2.69 5.02 -15.41
CA ILE A 42 2.17 6.22 -16.05
C ILE A 42 3.11 7.41 -15.82
N LEU A 43 3.73 7.54 -14.64
CA LEU A 43 4.71 8.61 -14.39
C LEU A 43 6.00 8.38 -15.21
N MET A 44 6.53 7.15 -15.21
CA MET A 44 7.77 6.83 -15.94
C MET A 44 7.63 6.87 -17.47
N PHE A 45 6.50 6.42 -18.02
CA PHE A 45 6.30 6.31 -19.47
C PHE A 45 5.35 7.37 -20.04
N GLY A 46 4.52 8.00 -19.21
CA GLY A 46 3.69 9.14 -19.62
C GLY A 46 4.52 10.37 -20.00
N ASP A 47 5.80 10.39 -19.64
CA ASP A 47 6.80 11.37 -20.06
C ASP A 47 7.23 11.22 -21.54
N ILE A 48 6.89 10.12 -22.23
CA ILE A 48 7.19 9.92 -23.67
C ILE A 48 6.48 10.97 -24.58
N GLY A 49 5.63 11.83 -24.03
CA GLY A 49 4.98 12.95 -24.73
C GLY A 49 5.69 14.33 -24.65
N PHE A 50 6.78 14.49 -23.89
CA PHE A 50 7.31 15.81 -23.51
C PHE A 50 8.14 16.57 -24.57
N ASP A 51 8.32 16.04 -25.78
CA ASP A 51 9.00 16.78 -26.84
C ASP A 51 8.08 17.77 -27.59
N LYS A 52 6.79 17.85 -27.21
CA LYS A 52 5.84 18.83 -27.79
C LYS A 52 4.89 19.43 -26.73
N PRO A 53 5.05 20.71 -26.35
CA PRO A 53 4.12 21.36 -25.45
C PRO A 53 2.75 21.51 -26.14
N GLY A 54 1.70 21.00 -25.49
CA GLY A 54 0.31 21.39 -25.78
C GLY A 54 -0.62 20.36 -26.44
N ARG A 55 -0.29 19.06 -26.52
CA ARG A 55 -1.30 18.10 -27.04
C ARG A 55 -1.32 16.67 -26.50
N PHE A 56 -0.22 16.16 -25.92
CA PHE A 56 -0.15 14.76 -25.44
C PHE A 56 0.70 14.57 -24.17
N GLY A 57 1.09 15.66 -23.49
CA GLY A 57 1.81 15.59 -22.22
C GLY A 57 0.84 15.38 -21.07
N LEU A 58 1.26 14.64 -20.05
CA LEU A 58 0.52 14.51 -18.80
C LEU A 58 0.46 15.89 -18.16
N ASP A 59 -0.69 16.59 -18.23
CA ASP A 59 -0.79 17.94 -17.67
C ASP A 59 -0.37 17.93 -16.20
N PHE A 60 0.20 19.03 -15.71
CA PHE A 60 0.63 19.17 -14.32
C PHE A 60 -0.47 18.74 -13.31
N ASP A 61 -1.73 18.99 -13.64
CA ASP A 61 -2.90 18.54 -12.87
C ASP A 61 -3.07 17.02 -12.84
N HIS A 62 -2.77 16.31 -13.94
CA HIS A 62 -2.79 14.85 -13.98
C HIS A 62 -1.67 14.24 -13.14
N ALA A 63 -0.50 14.88 -13.08
CA ALA A 63 0.62 14.42 -12.24
C ALA A 63 0.24 14.53 -10.76
N ILE A 64 -0.35 15.66 -10.37
CA ILE A 64 -0.89 15.87 -9.02
C ILE A 64 -1.98 14.84 -8.70
N LEU A 65 -2.88 14.55 -9.64
CA LEU A 65 -3.92 13.55 -9.47
C LEU A 65 -3.33 12.15 -9.23
N LEU A 66 -2.32 11.74 -9.98
CA LEU A 66 -1.64 10.45 -9.82
C LEU A 66 -0.91 10.35 -8.47
N ILE A 67 -0.31 11.45 -8.00
CA ILE A 67 0.30 11.51 -6.68
C ILE A 67 -0.76 11.32 -5.58
N ALA A 68 -1.92 11.98 -5.70
CA ALA A 68 -3.01 11.84 -4.74
C ALA A 68 -3.58 10.41 -4.71
N ILE A 69 -3.76 9.78 -5.88
CA ILE A 69 -4.20 8.38 -6.00
C ILE A 69 -3.16 7.45 -5.36
N SER A 70 -1.88 7.68 -5.61
CA SER A 70 -0.79 6.89 -5.02
C SER A 70 -0.76 6.99 -3.50
N LEU A 71 -1.01 8.18 -2.92
CA LEU A 71 -1.10 8.36 -1.48
C LEU A 71 -2.29 7.59 -0.86
N LEU A 72 -3.46 7.62 -1.50
CA LEU A 72 -4.63 6.86 -1.06
C LEU A 72 -4.39 5.34 -1.16
N ALA A 73 -3.75 4.88 -2.22
CA ALA A 73 -3.36 3.49 -2.40
C ALA A 73 -2.35 3.06 -1.31
N LEU A 74 -1.35 3.89 -0.99
CA LEU A 74 -0.40 3.61 0.08
C LEU A 74 -1.07 3.50 1.44
N LEU A 75 -1.95 4.43 1.79
CA LEU A 75 -2.64 4.43 3.07
C LEU A 75 -3.55 3.20 3.22
N SER A 76 -4.35 2.89 2.19
CA SER A 76 -5.20 1.70 2.20
C SER A 76 -4.40 0.40 2.23
N GLY A 77 -3.30 0.32 1.47
CA GLY A 77 -2.37 -0.81 1.50
C GLY A 77 -1.68 -0.98 2.85
N LEU A 78 -1.26 0.10 3.51
CA LEU A 78 -0.61 0.05 4.82
C LEU A 78 -1.55 -0.48 5.90
N ILE A 79 -2.80 -0.02 5.90
CA ILE A 79 -3.86 -0.52 6.79
C ILE A 79 -4.09 -2.02 6.54
N ALA A 80 -4.14 -2.42 5.27
CA ALA A 80 -4.34 -3.81 4.87
C ALA A 80 -3.19 -4.72 5.30
N VAL A 81 -1.93 -4.29 5.12
CA VAL A 81 -0.73 -5.00 5.60
C VAL A 81 -0.73 -5.13 7.12
N TYR A 82 -1.09 -4.07 7.84
CA TYR A 82 -1.18 -4.08 9.30
C TYR A 82 -2.18 -5.12 9.82
N ILE A 83 -3.34 -5.25 9.16
CA ILE A 83 -4.38 -6.23 9.50
C ILE A 83 -3.95 -7.65 9.09
N ALA A 84 -3.39 -7.82 7.90
CA ALA A 84 -2.93 -9.12 7.39
C ALA A 84 -1.77 -9.69 8.22
N ARG A 85 -0.90 -8.80 8.74
CA ARG A 85 0.43 -9.12 9.31
C ARG A 85 1.33 -9.88 8.33
N SER A 86 1.18 -9.61 7.03
CA SER A 86 1.93 -10.28 5.97
C SER A 86 3.17 -9.48 5.58
N LEU A 87 4.36 -10.03 5.84
CA LEU A 87 5.64 -9.38 5.51
C LEU A 87 5.84 -9.24 3.99
N LEU A 88 5.37 -10.22 3.21
CA LEU A 88 5.50 -10.20 1.75
C LEU A 88 4.71 -9.03 1.16
N SER A 89 3.46 -8.86 1.57
CA SER A 89 2.60 -7.78 1.11
C SER A 89 3.14 -6.41 1.53
N GLY A 90 3.75 -6.32 2.72
CA GLY A 90 4.45 -5.11 3.18
C GLY A 90 5.67 -4.75 2.33
N LEU A 91 6.51 -5.74 1.99
CA LEU A 91 7.67 -5.54 1.11
C LEU A 91 7.24 -5.13 -0.30
N ALA A 92 6.19 -5.77 -0.84
CA ALA A 92 5.64 -5.43 -2.15
C ALA A 92 5.10 -3.99 -2.18
N LEU A 93 4.39 -3.58 -1.12
CA LEU A 93 3.89 -2.21 -0.97
C LEU A 93 5.05 -1.19 -0.94
N LEU A 94 6.09 -1.45 -0.14
CA LEU A 94 7.28 -0.58 -0.07
C LEU A 94 8.02 -0.49 -1.42
N ALA A 95 8.20 -1.62 -2.11
CA ALA A 95 8.83 -1.64 -3.43
C ALA A 95 8.01 -0.83 -4.45
N SER A 96 6.69 -0.96 -4.44
CA SER A 96 5.81 -0.17 -5.31
C SER A 96 5.79 1.32 -4.96
N ALA A 97 5.89 1.68 -3.68
CA ALA A 97 6.04 3.06 -3.23
C ALA A 97 7.34 3.68 -3.77
N PHE A 98 8.44 2.92 -3.69
CA PHE A 98 9.73 3.35 -4.19
C PHE A 98 9.71 3.55 -5.72
N LEU A 99 9.03 2.67 -6.46
CA LEU A 99 8.83 2.85 -7.90
C LEU A 99 8.05 4.13 -8.23
N VAL A 100 7.01 4.48 -7.47
CA VAL A 100 6.30 5.74 -7.66
C VAL A 100 7.22 6.93 -7.44
N ILE A 101 8.05 6.92 -6.38
CA ILE A 101 9.03 7.99 -6.13
C ILE A 101 10.02 8.13 -7.29
N LEU A 102 10.53 7.01 -7.80
CA LEU A 102 11.40 7.03 -8.98
C LEU A 102 10.69 7.60 -10.21
N GLY A 103 9.40 7.27 -10.40
CA GLY A 103 8.59 7.85 -11.46
C GLY A 103 8.46 9.37 -11.32
N ILE A 104 8.18 9.87 -10.12
CA ILE A 104 8.10 11.31 -9.84
C ILE A 104 9.45 12.01 -10.09
N MET A 105 10.57 11.38 -9.77
CA MET A 105 11.90 11.95 -10.00
C MET A 105 12.33 11.91 -11.48
N ALA A 106 11.71 11.05 -12.29
CA ALA A 106 11.99 10.89 -13.70
C ALA A 106 11.10 11.79 -14.58
N SER A 107 9.89 12.14 -14.12
CA SER A 107 9.00 13.14 -14.73
C SER A 107 9.43 14.57 -14.42
#